data_AF-A0A6C0E7Q4-F1
#
_entry.id   AF-A0A6C0E7Q4-F1
#
_cell.length_a   1.000
_cell.length_b   1.000
_cell.length_c   1.000
_cell.angle_alpha   90.00
_cell.angle_beta   90.00
_cell.angle_gamma   90.00
#
_symmetry.space_group_name_H-M   'P 1'
#
loop_
_entity.id
_entity.type
_entity.pdbx_description
1 polymer ?
#
loop_
_entity_poly.entity_id
_entity_poly.type
_entity_poly.pdbx_seq_one_letter_code
_entity_poly.pdbx_strand_id
1 'polypeptide(L)'
;MISLDDEISNWRREYFQKNNKFIILQWVGYVNSNDFLKNIPTEINVINMAYATITKTGLSFDSLTRFIPENTLKTNIKTIQKQNVKVILSITDHQDHTWFNMDPIIFISNILDVLDEWGFDGIDIQCNSEIIGPNEENKYEIALESLITNLRKYIKNDKLITFTTSNSAKYNKYIIKNTSKYIDWINIIIDDNNNNIQPLIDNILDNRYSLNVNNGKNIAKYVWGIKNVI
;
A
#
# COMPACT_ATOMS: atom_id res chain seq x y z
N MET A 1 0.50 -20.71 -21.57
CA MET A 1 0.72 -19.30 -21.21
C MET A 1 -0.31 -18.98 -20.14
N ILE A 2 0.08 -19.11 -18.86
CA ILE A 2 -0.82 -18.82 -17.74
C ILE A 2 -0.93 -17.29 -17.72
N SER A 3 -2.15 -16.76 -17.82
CA SER A 3 -2.33 -15.32 -17.85
C SER A 3 -1.90 -14.72 -16.52
N LEU A 4 -1.31 -13.52 -16.52
CA LEU A 4 -0.95 -12.80 -15.28
C LEU A 4 -2.12 -12.68 -14.29
N ASP A 5 -3.36 -12.83 -14.77
CA ASP A 5 -4.59 -12.79 -13.97
C ASP A 5 -4.80 -14.03 -13.08
N ASP A 6 -4.18 -15.18 -13.38
CA ASP A 6 -4.58 -16.47 -12.79
C ASP A 6 -3.90 -16.78 -11.43
N GLU A 7 -2.68 -16.30 -11.17
CA GLU A 7 -1.99 -16.54 -9.89
C GLU A 7 -2.33 -15.49 -8.81
N ILE A 8 -2.40 -14.21 -9.19
CA ILE A 8 -2.74 -13.09 -8.30
C ILE A 8 -4.16 -13.28 -7.70
N SER A 9 -5.03 -14.00 -8.41
CA SER A 9 -6.44 -14.20 -8.06
C SER A 9 -6.71 -15.39 -7.13
N ASN A 10 -5.84 -16.39 -7.03
CA ASN A 10 -6.15 -17.62 -6.29
C ASN A 10 -6.02 -17.45 -4.78
N TRP A 11 -4.92 -16.88 -4.27
CA TRP A 11 -4.76 -16.68 -2.83
C TRP A 11 -5.84 -15.73 -2.27
N ARG A 12 -6.19 -14.68 -3.03
CA ARG A 12 -7.28 -13.76 -2.69
C ARG A 12 -8.59 -14.52 -2.55
N ARG A 13 -8.97 -15.24 -3.59
CA ARG A 13 -10.24 -15.99 -3.63
C ARG A 13 -10.31 -17.00 -2.49
N GLU A 14 -9.27 -17.80 -2.29
CA GLU A 14 -9.24 -18.83 -1.23
C GLU A 14 -9.29 -18.22 0.17
N TYR A 15 -8.60 -17.11 0.42
CA TYR A 15 -8.57 -16.46 1.73
C TYR A 15 -9.90 -15.78 2.08
N PHE A 16 -10.48 -15.03 1.15
CA PHE A 16 -11.76 -14.33 1.34
C PHE A 16 -12.94 -15.30 1.40
N GLN A 17 -12.87 -16.44 0.72
CA GLN A 17 -13.89 -17.49 0.83
C GLN A 17 -13.86 -18.20 2.19
N LYS A 18 -12.69 -18.27 2.84
CA LYS A 18 -12.51 -18.95 4.13
C LYS A 18 -12.76 -18.05 5.33
N ASN A 19 -12.47 -16.75 5.22
CA ASN A 19 -12.58 -15.78 6.30
C ASN A 19 -13.44 -14.60 5.85
N ASN A 20 -14.59 -14.38 6.51
CA ASN A 20 -15.50 -13.24 6.25
C ASN A 20 -14.89 -11.86 6.59
N LYS A 21 -13.60 -11.78 6.95
CA LYS A 21 -12.91 -10.56 7.38
C LYS A 21 -11.49 -10.52 6.83
N PHE A 22 -11.08 -9.34 6.41
CA PHE A 22 -9.70 -9.04 6.03
C PHE A 22 -9.24 -7.77 6.74
N ILE A 23 -8.27 -7.91 7.62
CA ILE A 23 -7.75 -6.89 8.52
C ILE A 23 -6.31 -6.58 8.13
N ILE A 24 -6.10 -5.33 7.77
CA ILE A 24 -4.80 -4.74 7.51
C ILE A 24 -4.48 -3.83 8.69
N LEU A 25 -3.29 -4.01 9.26
CA LEU A 25 -2.79 -3.17 10.34
C LEU A 25 -1.64 -2.33 9.83
N GLN A 26 -1.68 -1.02 10.08
CA GLN A 26 -0.52 -0.16 9.88
C GLN A 26 0.33 -0.19 11.14
N TRP A 27 1.57 -0.65 11.01
CA TRP A 27 2.55 -0.60 12.10
C TRP A 27 3.50 0.56 11.88
N VAL A 28 3.63 1.44 12.88
CA VAL A 28 4.43 2.68 12.78
C VAL A 28 5.73 2.56 13.55
N GLY A 29 6.86 2.51 12.83
CA GLY A 29 8.19 2.33 13.42
C GLY A 29 8.73 3.54 14.17
N TYR A 30 8.11 4.71 13.97
CA TYR A 30 8.45 5.97 14.62
C TYR A 30 7.66 6.22 15.92
N VAL A 31 6.86 5.24 16.35
CA VAL A 31 6.22 5.18 17.68
C VAL A 31 6.76 3.96 18.40
N ASN A 32 7.04 4.10 19.70
CA ASN A 32 7.57 3.00 20.51
C ASN A 32 6.49 1.92 20.73
N SER A 33 6.42 0.97 19.81
CA SER A 33 5.41 -0.11 19.74
C SER A 33 6.06 -1.50 19.67
N ASN A 34 7.27 -1.64 20.26
CA ASN A 34 8.15 -2.78 20.08
C ASN A 34 7.57 -4.13 20.52
N ASP A 35 6.60 -4.12 21.44
CA ASP A 35 6.00 -5.35 21.94
C ASP A 35 4.90 -5.91 21.03
N PHE A 36 4.32 -5.07 20.15
CA PHE A 36 3.26 -5.52 19.24
C PHE A 36 3.76 -6.57 18.24
N LEU A 37 4.94 -6.34 17.63
CA LEU A 37 5.50 -7.24 16.62
C LEU A 37 5.86 -8.63 17.16
N LYS A 38 5.91 -8.79 18.49
CA LYS A 38 6.15 -10.10 19.14
C LYS A 38 4.88 -10.93 19.27
N ASN A 39 3.72 -10.29 19.36
CA ASN A 39 2.43 -10.91 19.66
C ASN A 39 1.34 -10.36 18.72
N ILE A 40 1.36 -10.78 17.46
CA ILE A 40 0.38 -10.33 16.48
C ILE A 40 -0.92 -11.13 16.65
N PRO A 41 -2.08 -10.45 16.74
CA PRO A 41 -3.37 -11.15 16.78
C PRO A 41 -3.57 -12.01 15.53
N THR A 42 -4.14 -13.21 15.70
CA THR A 42 -4.31 -14.20 14.62
C THR A 42 -5.30 -13.76 13.54
N GLU A 43 -6.08 -12.71 13.82
CA GLU A 43 -7.03 -12.12 12.90
C GLU A 43 -6.38 -11.16 11.88
N ILE A 44 -5.15 -10.69 12.13
CA ILE A 44 -4.42 -9.81 11.22
C ILE A 44 -3.96 -10.59 10.00
N ASN A 45 -4.19 -10.05 8.80
CA ASN A 45 -3.81 -10.72 7.55
C ASN A 45 -2.65 -10.02 6.87
N VAL A 46 -2.56 -8.70 7.02
CA VAL A 46 -1.47 -7.89 6.48
C VAL A 46 -1.00 -6.90 7.53
N ILE A 47 0.32 -6.77 7.69
CA ILE A 47 0.95 -5.64 8.34
C ILE A 47 1.57 -4.75 7.27
N ASN A 48 1.12 -3.50 7.23
CA ASN A 48 1.68 -2.44 6.42
C ASN A 48 2.67 -1.63 7.27
N MET A 49 3.98 -1.77 7.00
CA MET A 49 5.04 -1.20 7.83
C MET A 49 5.38 0.23 7.41
N ALA A 50 5.12 1.18 8.30
CA ALA A 50 5.20 2.61 8.10
C ALA A 50 6.44 3.24 8.81
N TYR A 51 7.30 4.00 8.14
CA TYR A 51 7.41 4.19 6.69
C TYR A 51 8.87 4.21 6.26
N ALA A 52 9.16 3.74 5.06
CA ALA A 52 10.31 4.24 4.32
C ALA A 52 9.97 5.58 3.67
N THR A 53 10.94 6.50 3.63
CA THR A 53 10.78 7.79 2.97
C THR A 53 11.66 7.86 1.73
N ILE A 54 11.16 8.49 0.69
CA ILE A 54 11.96 8.68 -0.51
C ILE A 54 13.05 9.75 -0.29
N THR A 55 14.20 9.51 -0.89
CA THR A 55 15.37 10.39 -0.86
C THR A 55 15.88 10.60 -2.28
N LYS A 56 16.80 11.55 -2.46
CA LYS A 56 17.44 11.80 -3.76
C LYS A 56 18.04 10.55 -4.43
N THR A 57 18.53 9.59 -3.63
CA THR A 57 19.27 8.42 -4.15
C THR A 57 18.58 7.09 -3.88
N GLY A 58 17.44 7.07 -3.18
CA GLY A 58 16.73 5.84 -2.85
C GLY A 58 15.77 5.99 -1.68
N LEU A 59 15.80 5.03 -0.76
CA LEU A 59 14.90 4.99 0.40
C LEU A 59 15.68 5.22 1.69
N SER A 60 15.14 6.04 2.59
CA SER A 60 15.55 6.09 4.00
C SER A 60 14.58 5.26 4.83
N PHE A 61 15.13 4.55 5.81
CA PHE A 61 14.38 3.74 6.77
C PHE A 61 14.36 4.36 8.17
N ASP A 62 14.85 5.59 8.35
CA ASP A 62 15.04 6.19 9.69
C ASP A 62 13.74 6.21 10.52
N SER A 63 12.61 6.52 9.88
CA SER A 63 11.29 6.47 10.52
C SER A 63 10.85 5.04 10.81
N LEU A 64 11.09 4.10 9.91
CA LEU A 64 10.73 2.68 10.06
C LEU A 64 11.54 1.99 11.17
N THR A 65 12.81 2.35 11.33
CA THR A 65 13.76 1.69 12.24
C THR A 65 14.11 2.54 13.46
N ARG A 66 13.33 3.59 13.77
CA ARG A 66 13.63 4.53 14.84
C ARG A 66 13.84 3.86 16.20
N PHE A 67 13.02 2.87 16.54
CA PHE A 67 13.07 2.17 17.82
C PHE A 67 13.48 0.70 17.72
N ILE A 68 13.55 0.15 16.51
CA ILE A 68 13.93 -1.25 16.25
C ILE A 68 15.05 -1.26 15.22
N PRO A 69 16.25 -1.81 15.56
CA PRO A 69 17.33 -1.94 14.60
C PRO A 69 16.92 -2.73 13.37
N GLU A 70 17.45 -2.34 12.21
CA GLU A 70 17.11 -2.93 10.91
C GLU A 70 17.21 -4.47 10.89
N ASN A 71 18.31 -5.04 11.36
CA ASN A 71 18.50 -6.50 11.39
C ASN A 71 17.46 -7.21 12.27
N THR A 72 17.05 -6.58 13.36
CA THR A 72 15.98 -7.08 14.22
C THR A 72 14.64 -7.01 13.49
N LEU A 73 14.37 -5.90 12.78
CA LEU A 73 13.13 -5.74 12.03
C LEU A 73 13.03 -6.76 10.86
N LYS A 74 14.13 -6.99 10.12
CA LYS A 74 14.23 -8.07 9.11
C LYS A 74 13.92 -9.45 9.68
N THR A 75 14.37 -9.73 10.91
CA THR A 75 14.08 -10.99 11.60
C THR A 75 12.61 -11.07 12.03
N ASN A 76 12.04 -9.95 12.49
CA ASN A 76 10.62 -9.86 12.83
C ASN A 76 9.76 -10.13 11.61
N ILE A 77 10.01 -9.47 10.46
CA ILE A 77 9.28 -9.70 9.20
C ILE A 77 9.13 -11.20 8.90
N LYS A 78 10.24 -11.95 8.92
CA LYS A 78 10.25 -13.40 8.68
C LYS A 78 9.47 -14.19 9.72
N THR A 79 9.51 -13.76 10.98
CA THR A 79 8.78 -14.42 12.09
C THR A 79 7.27 -14.20 11.96
N ILE A 80 6.86 -13.01 11.54
CA ILE A 80 5.47 -12.63 11.30
C ILE A 80 4.90 -13.44 10.14
N GLN A 81 5.66 -13.55 9.04
CA GLN A 81 5.27 -14.32 7.86
C GLN A 81 5.02 -15.81 8.16
N LYS A 82 5.75 -16.41 9.11
CA LYS A 82 5.50 -17.80 9.56
C LYS A 82 4.14 -17.98 10.22
N GLN A 83 3.48 -16.90 10.67
CA GLN A 83 2.13 -16.92 11.22
C GLN A 83 1.06 -16.76 10.14
N ASN A 84 1.42 -16.88 8.86
CA ASN A 84 0.54 -16.68 7.71
C ASN A 84 0.01 -15.22 7.59
N VAL A 85 0.79 -14.26 8.08
CA VAL A 85 0.53 -12.82 7.97
C VAL A 85 1.45 -12.24 6.90
N LYS A 86 0.90 -11.50 5.93
CA LYS A 86 1.68 -10.79 4.92
C LYS A 86 2.29 -9.53 5.52
N VAL A 87 3.52 -9.21 5.15
CA VAL A 87 4.20 -7.99 5.62
C VAL A 87 4.64 -7.18 4.41
N ILE A 88 4.13 -5.96 4.28
CA ILE A 88 4.44 -5.07 3.17
C ILE A 88 5.10 -3.78 3.67
N LEU A 89 5.92 -3.15 2.83
CA LEU A 89 6.58 -1.89 3.13
C LEU A 89 5.76 -0.72 2.62
N SER A 90 5.37 0.20 3.51
CA SER A 90 4.79 1.49 3.11
C SER A 90 5.87 2.51 2.84
N ILE A 91 5.79 3.13 1.67
CA ILE A 91 6.69 4.17 1.21
C ILE A 91 5.90 5.45 1.04
N THR A 92 6.37 6.52 1.67
CA THR A 92 5.80 7.86 1.55
C THR A 92 6.81 8.83 0.98
N ASP A 93 6.30 9.88 0.35
CA ASP A 93 7.09 11.02 -0.06
C ASP A 93 7.25 12.09 1.03
N HIS A 94 8.14 13.05 0.78
CA HIS A 94 8.48 14.15 1.67
C HIS A 94 8.54 15.46 0.88
N GLN A 95 8.44 16.61 1.57
CA GLN A 95 8.41 17.93 0.93
C GLN A 95 9.62 18.19 0.00
N ASP A 96 10.79 17.67 0.35
CA ASP A 96 12.03 17.84 -0.42
C ASP A 96 12.22 16.79 -1.53
N HIS A 97 11.51 15.67 -1.42
CA HIS A 97 11.63 14.52 -2.31
C HIS A 97 10.23 13.97 -2.54
N THR A 98 9.64 14.36 -3.68
CA THR A 98 8.31 13.96 -4.14
C THR A 98 8.42 12.94 -5.27
N TRP A 99 7.32 12.22 -5.56
CA TRP A 99 7.30 11.20 -6.62
C TRP A 99 7.75 11.72 -7.99
N PHE A 100 7.54 13.01 -8.29
CA PHE A 100 7.89 13.62 -9.58
C PHE A 100 9.33 14.16 -9.65
N ASN A 101 10.08 14.12 -8.56
CA ASN A 101 11.47 14.57 -8.49
C ASN A 101 12.50 13.42 -8.48
N MET A 102 12.04 12.19 -8.77
CA MET A 102 12.88 10.99 -8.79
C MET A 102 13.03 10.42 -10.20
N ASP A 103 14.16 9.75 -10.45
CA ASP A 103 14.29 8.86 -11.59
C ASP A 103 13.47 7.58 -11.31
N PRO A 104 12.43 7.28 -12.12
CA PRO A 104 11.53 6.16 -11.85
C PRO A 104 12.22 4.80 -11.96
N ILE A 105 13.25 4.65 -12.81
CA ILE A 105 13.94 3.37 -13.01
C ILE A 105 14.86 3.09 -11.82
N ILE A 106 15.64 4.09 -11.39
CA ILE A 106 16.50 3.97 -10.21
C ILE A 106 15.64 3.66 -8.98
N PHE A 107 14.51 4.36 -8.84
CA PHE A 107 13.63 4.19 -7.70
C PHE A 107 12.99 2.78 -7.65
N ILE A 108 12.56 2.25 -8.79
CA ILE A 108 12.04 0.88 -8.88
C ILE A 108 13.12 -0.14 -8.55
N SER A 109 14.36 0.06 -9.00
CA SER A 109 15.48 -0.82 -8.64
C SER A 109 15.66 -0.85 -7.12
N ASN A 110 15.68 0.31 -6.47
CA ASN A 110 15.80 0.39 -5.00
C ASN A 110 14.64 -0.34 -4.28
N ILE A 111 13.42 -0.25 -4.81
CA ILE A 111 12.28 -1.01 -4.26
C ILE A 111 12.51 -2.52 -4.40
N LEU A 112 12.95 -2.98 -5.57
CA LEU A 112 13.20 -4.41 -5.81
C LEU A 112 14.30 -4.95 -4.89
N ASP A 113 15.39 -4.20 -4.73
CA ASP A 113 16.51 -4.57 -3.85
C ASP A 113 16.03 -4.72 -2.40
N VAL A 114 15.19 -3.80 -1.92
CA VAL A 114 14.64 -3.85 -0.55
C VAL A 114 13.65 -4.99 -0.39
N LEU A 115 12.79 -5.24 -1.38
CA LEU A 115 11.86 -6.38 -1.36
C LEU A 115 12.60 -7.71 -1.24
N ASP A 116 13.70 -7.87 -1.98
CA ASP A 116 14.50 -9.09 -1.99
C ASP A 116 15.39 -9.19 -0.71
N GLU A 117 15.99 -8.09 -0.26
CA GLU A 117 16.88 -8.08 0.91
C GLU A 117 16.12 -8.26 2.24
N TRP A 118 15.01 -7.53 2.42
CA TRP A 118 14.23 -7.56 3.66
C TRP A 118 13.19 -8.70 3.66
N GLY A 119 12.82 -9.19 2.47
CA GLY A 119 11.87 -10.28 2.31
C GLY A 119 10.41 -9.87 2.46
N PHE A 120 10.08 -8.59 2.19
CA PHE A 120 8.69 -8.12 2.20
C PHE A 120 7.83 -8.87 1.16
N ASP A 121 6.56 -9.07 1.48
CA ASP A 121 5.54 -9.64 0.58
C ASP A 121 5.05 -8.64 -0.46
N GLY A 122 5.45 -7.37 -0.38
CA GLY A 122 4.99 -6.33 -1.27
C GLY A 122 5.29 -4.92 -0.78
N ILE A 123 4.76 -3.95 -1.51
CA ILE A 123 4.87 -2.53 -1.21
C ILE A 123 3.50 -1.87 -1.12
N ASP A 124 3.47 -0.76 -0.40
CA ASP A 124 2.38 0.18 -0.33
C ASP A 124 2.89 1.56 -0.72
N ILE A 125 2.23 2.21 -1.68
CA ILE A 125 2.52 3.59 -2.06
C ILE A 125 1.57 4.49 -1.27
N GLN A 126 2.09 5.18 -0.26
CA GLN A 126 1.32 6.13 0.53
C GLN A 126 1.42 7.53 -0.06
N CYS A 127 0.27 8.06 -0.46
CA CYS A 127 0.13 9.41 -0.96
C CYS A 127 -0.10 10.39 0.21
N ASN A 128 0.80 11.37 0.35
CA ASN A 128 0.56 12.53 1.20
C ASN A 128 0.30 13.76 0.32
N SER A 129 -0.95 13.99 -0.09
CA SER A 129 -1.27 15.09 -1.01
C SER A 129 -1.07 16.49 -0.42
N GLU A 130 -0.89 16.61 0.91
CA GLU A 130 -0.78 17.89 1.61
C GLU A 130 0.57 18.59 1.37
N ILE A 131 1.57 17.88 0.87
CA ILE A 131 2.90 18.43 0.62
C ILE A 131 3.07 19.01 -0.79
N ILE A 132 2.02 19.01 -1.62
CA ILE A 132 2.09 19.39 -3.04
C ILE A 132 1.66 20.84 -3.25
N GLY A 133 2.49 21.61 -3.98
CA GLY A 133 2.17 22.97 -4.34
C GLY A 133 0.99 23.09 -5.33
N PRO A 134 0.29 24.24 -5.37
CA PRO A 134 -0.95 24.42 -6.15
C PRO A 134 -0.81 24.25 -7.68
N ASN A 135 0.41 24.18 -8.21
CA ASN A 135 0.69 24.05 -9.65
C ASN A 135 1.44 22.74 -9.99
N GLU A 136 1.56 21.81 -9.04
CA GLU A 136 2.32 20.56 -9.21
C GLU A 136 1.43 19.32 -9.28
N GLU A 137 0.11 19.52 -9.16
CA GLU A 137 -0.92 18.49 -9.14
C GLU A 137 -0.79 17.50 -10.32
N ASN A 138 -0.77 18.01 -11.55
CA ASN A 138 -0.64 17.18 -12.74
C ASN A 138 0.69 16.40 -12.78
N LYS A 139 1.79 17.01 -12.34
CA LYS A 139 3.11 16.35 -12.32
C LYS A 139 3.10 15.19 -11.33
N TYR A 140 2.52 15.43 -10.16
CA TYR A 140 2.34 14.45 -9.11
C TYR A 140 1.49 13.27 -9.57
N GLU A 141 0.36 13.55 -10.22
CA GLU A 141 -0.54 12.53 -10.76
C GLU A 141 0.15 11.64 -11.79
N ILE A 142 0.82 12.24 -12.78
CA ILE A 142 1.56 11.51 -13.83
C ILE A 142 2.69 10.69 -13.23
N ALA A 143 3.42 11.22 -12.24
CA ALA A 143 4.53 10.52 -11.61
C ALA A 143 4.06 9.29 -10.83
N LEU A 144 3.00 9.41 -10.03
CA LEU A 144 2.41 8.29 -9.32
C LEU A 144 1.83 7.23 -10.28
N GLU A 145 1.13 7.65 -11.33
CA GLU A 145 0.63 6.72 -12.35
C GLU A 145 1.77 5.94 -13.01
N SER A 146 2.83 6.65 -13.41
CA SER A 146 4.03 6.06 -14.00
C SER A 146 4.71 5.10 -13.02
N LEU A 147 4.87 5.50 -11.76
CA LEU A 147 5.46 4.67 -10.72
C LEU A 147 4.69 3.37 -10.54
N ILE A 148 3.38 3.44 -10.29
CA ILE A 148 2.54 2.26 -10.03
C ILE A 148 2.49 1.34 -11.25
N THR A 149 2.37 1.91 -12.45
CA THR A 149 2.36 1.14 -13.71
C THR A 149 3.68 0.40 -13.91
N ASN A 150 4.81 1.08 -13.70
CA ASN A 150 6.13 0.48 -13.86
C ASN A 150 6.43 -0.53 -12.73
N LEU A 151 6.02 -0.27 -11.50
CA LEU A 151 6.15 -1.24 -10.40
C LEU A 151 5.49 -2.56 -10.77
N ARG A 152 4.24 -2.55 -11.26
CA ARG A 152 3.57 -3.79 -11.68
C ARG A 152 4.26 -4.50 -12.84
N LYS A 153 5.01 -3.78 -13.68
CA LYS A 153 5.80 -4.37 -14.77
C LYS A 153 7.05 -5.11 -14.26
N TYR A 154 7.70 -4.61 -13.22
CA TYR A 154 9.01 -5.11 -12.77
C TYR A 154 8.95 -5.95 -11.48
N ILE A 155 7.97 -5.70 -10.61
CA ILE A 155 7.74 -6.50 -9.42
C ILE A 155 7.16 -7.87 -9.82
N LYS A 156 7.69 -8.93 -9.20
CA LYS A 156 7.21 -10.32 -9.40
C LYS A 156 5.73 -10.43 -9.01
N ASN A 157 4.95 -11.22 -9.75
CA ASN A 157 3.49 -11.31 -9.56
C ASN A 157 3.04 -11.87 -8.20
N ASP A 158 3.93 -12.55 -7.48
CA ASP A 158 3.70 -13.04 -6.12
C ASP A 158 3.75 -11.93 -5.06
N LYS A 159 4.23 -10.73 -5.43
CA LYS A 159 4.31 -9.57 -4.55
C LYS A 159 3.09 -8.66 -4.67
N LEU A 160 2.74 -8.06 -3.55
CA LEU A 160 1.63 -7.14 -3.41
C LEU A 160 2.06 -5.71 -3.76
N ILE A 161 1.16 -4.96 -4.40
CA ILE A 161 1.26 -3.52 -4.65
C ILE A 161 -0.04 -2.91 -4.15
N THR A 162 0.06 -2.06 -3.15
CA THR A 162 -1.11 -1.41 -2.54
C THR A 162 -0.95 0.10 -2.62
N PHE A 163 -2.06 0.81 -2.44
CA PHE A 163 -2.05 2.27 -2.47
C PHE A 163 -2.81 2.80 -1.26
N THR A 164 -2.16 3.67 -0.47
CA THR A 164 -2.75 4.32 0.69
C THR A 164 -2.96 5.79 0.41
N THR A 165 -4.14 6.32 0.74
CA THR A 165 -4.45 7.74 0.56
C THR A 165 -5.49 8.24 1.55
N SER A 166 -5.52 9.53 1.86
CA SER A 166 -6.56 10.14 2.69
C SER A 166 -7.86 10.37 1.92
N ASN A 167 -9.00 10.42 2.62
CA ASN A 167 -10.28 10.74 1.98
C ASN A 167 -10.35 12.16 1.38
N SER A 168 -9.47 13.06 1.83
CA SER A 168 -9.41 14.47 1.45
C SER A 168 -8.46 14.73 0.27
N ALA A 169 -7.66 13.74 -0.14
CA ALA A 169 -6.68 13.93 -1.18
C ALA A 169 -7.35 14.16 -2.55
N LYS A 170 -7.14 15.38 -3.08
CA LYS A 170 -7.72 15.89 -4.32
C LYS A 170 -7.46 14.99 -5.55
N TYR A 171 -6.33 14.30 -5.57
CA TYR A 171 -5.81 13.53 -6.72
C TYR A 171 -6.27 12.07 -6.75
N ASN A 172 -6.97 11.61 -5.72
CA ASN A 172 -7.34 10.20 -5.58
C ASN A 172 -8.14 9.68 -6.75
N LYS A 173 -9.06 10.49 -7.28
CA LYS A 173 -9.93 10.07 -8.37
C LYS A 173 -9.12 9.74 -9.63
N TYR A 174 -8.16 10.58 -9.99
CA TYR A 174 -7.32 10.37 -11.16
C TYR A 174 -6.45 9.11 -10.98
N ILE A 175 -5.69 9.04 -9.88
CA ILE A 175 -4.79 7.92 -9.60
C ILE A 175 -5.55 6.60 -9.55
N ILE A 176 -6.64 6.53 -8.79
CA ILE A 176 -7.43 5.30 -8.65
C ILE A 176 -7.99 4.87 -10.01
N LYS A 177 -8.50 5.82 -10.81
CA LYS A 177 -9.05 5.50 -12.14
C LYS A 177 -7.99 4.87 -13.05
N ASN A 178 -6.77 5.42 -13.08
CA ASN A 178 -5.76 5.00 -14.06
C ASN A 178 -4.90 3.82 -13.57
N THR A 179 -4.72 3.66 -12.26
CA THR A 179 -3.75 2.70 -11.72
C THR A 179 -4.37 1.47 -11.08
N SER A 180 -5.69 1.45 -10.86
CA SER A 180 -6.33 0.40 -10.05
C SER A 180 -6.25 -1.03 -10.60
N LYS A 181 -5.96 -1.22 -11.88
CA LYS A 181 -5.68 -2.55 -12.47
C LYS A 181 -4.29 -3.10 -12.10
N TYR A 182 -3.40 -2.23 -11.60
CA TYR A 182 -2.04 -2.57 -11.19
C TYR A 182 -1.90 -2.71 -9.68
N ILE A 183 -2.93 -2.32 -8.93
CA ILE A 183 -2.97 -2.29 -7.47
C ILE A 183 -3.87 -3.43 -6.99
N ASP A 184 -3.47 -4.04 -5.88
CA ASP A 184 -4.14 -5.19 -5.29
C ASP A 184 -5.30 -4.78 -4.38
N TRP A 185 -5.12 -3.69 -3.63
CA TRP A 185 -6.19 -2.98 -2.93
C TRP A 185 -5.77 -1.55 -2.60
N ILE A 186 -6.76 -0.73 -2.24
CA ILE A 186 -6.57 0.68 -1.88
C ILE A 186 -6.97 0.85 -0.41
N ASN A 187 -6.06 1.37 0.40
CA ASN A 187 -6.34 1.78 1.78
C ASN A 187 -6.76 3.26 1.77
N ILE A 188 -7.94 3.55 2.34
CA ILE A 188 -8.40 4.93 2.47
C ILE A 188 -8.30 5.31 3.95
N ILE A 189 -7.41 6.25 4.26
CA ILE A 189 -7.30 6.86 5.57
C ILE A 189 -8.51 7.77 5.76
N ILE A 190 -9.31 7.46 6.77
CA ILE A 190 -10.43 8.28 7.20
C ILE A 190 -9.94 9.02 8.44
N ASP A 191 -9.76 10.33 8.33
CA ASP A 191 -9.50 11.18 9.50
C ASP A 191 -10.80 11.32 10.30
N ASP A 192 -10.71 11.17 11.63
CA ASP A 192 -11.83 11.22 12.58
C ASP A 192 -12.58 12.56 12.53
N ASN A 193 -11.98 13.60 11.94
CA ASN A 193 -12.60 14.92 11.76
C ASN A 193 -13.60 14.99 10.58
N ASN A 194 -13.59 14.02 9.66
CA ASN A 194 -14.45 14.01 8.47
C ASN A 194 -15.43 12.83 8.50
N ASN A 195 -16.54 12.99 9.23
CA ASN A 195 -17.59 12.00 9.44
C ASN A 195 -18.41 11.60 8.18
N ASN A 196 -18.07 12.07 6.98
CA ASN A 196 -18.88 11.85 5.78
C ASN A 196 -18.11 11.09 4.68
N ILE A 197 -17.97 9.78 4.87
CA ILE A 197 -17.26 8.88 3.95
C ILE A 197 -18.12 8.41 2.76
N GLN A 198 -19.44 8.58 2.86
CA GLN A 198 -20.41 8.05 1.89
C GLN A 198 -20.22 8.60 0.47
N PRO A 199 -20.01 9.92 0.26
CA PRO A 199 -19.81 10.46 -1.09
C PRO A 199 -18.53 9.94 -1.77
N LEU A 200 -17.48 9.59 -1.01
CA LEU A 200 -16.25 9.03 -1.56
C LEU A 200 -16.45 7.56 -1.95
N ILE A 201 -17.12 6.79 -1.10
CA ILE A 201 -17.55 5.43 -1.41
C ILE A 201 -18.39 5.45 -2.70
N ASP A 202 -19.41 6.29 -2.76
CA ASP A 202 -20.30 6.42 -3.91
C ASP A 202 -19.53 6.84 -5.18
N ASN A 203 -18.55 7.75 -5.08
CA ASN A 203 -17.71 8.17 -6.22
C ASN A 203 -16.72 7.10 -6.71
N ILE A 204 -16.16 6.30 -5.80
CA ILE A 204 -15.30 5.14 -6.14
C ILE A 204 -16.14 4.06 -6.81
N LEU A 205 -17.39 3.88 -6.37
CA LEU A 205 -18.36 2.95 -6.92
C LEU A 205 -18.91 3.42 -8.28
N ASP A 206 -19.16 4.72 -8.46
CA ASP A 206 -19.70 5.28 -9.71
C ASP A 206 -18.71 5.20 -10.88
N ASN A 207 -17.41 5.20 -10.60
CA ASN A 207 -16.37 5.05 -11.63
C ASN A 207 -15.92 3.59 -11.83
N ARG A 208 -16.48 2.64 -11.06
CA ARG A 208 -16.32 1.19 -11.26
C ARG A 208 -17.59 0.42 -10.89
N TYR A 209 -18.32 0.10 -11.98
CA TYR A 209 -19.38 -0.89 -12.10
C TYR A 209 -20.77 -0.42 -11.64
N SER A 210 -21.57 -0.03 -12.65
CA SER A 210 -22.91 -0.58 -12.74
C SER A 210 -22.86 -2.06 -12.35
N LEU A 211 -23.68 -2.43 -11.38
CA LEU A 211 -24.05 -3.80 -11.08
C LEU A 211 -24.62 -4.44 -12.35
N ASN A 212 -23.75 -4.94 -13.22
CA ASN A 212 -24.09 -6.04 -14.11
C ASN A 212 -23.45 -7.28 -13.54
N VAL A 213 -24.25 -7.94 -12.70
CA VAL A 213 -24.13 -9.33 -12.34
C VAL A 213 -24.29 -10.14 -13.62
N ASN A 214 -23.23 -10.22 -14.43
CA ASN A 214 -23.08 -11.25 -15.46
C ASN A 214 -21.60 -11.33 -15.85
N ASN A 215 -21.05 -12.54 -15.70
CA ASN A 215 -19.69 -13.00 -16.03
C ASN A 215 -18.58 -12.86 -14.96
N GLY A 216 -18.92 -13.15 -13.70
CA GLY A 216 -18.08 -14.04 -12.89
C GLY A 216 -16.69 -13.56 -12.45
N LYS A 217 -16.45 -12.27 -12.26
CA LYS A 217 -15.21 -11.75 -11.66
C LYS A 217 -15.50 -10.89 -10.44
N ASN A 218 -15.32 -11.46 -9.25
CA ASN A 218 -15.43 -10.77 -7.97
C ASN A 218 -14.15 -9.96 -7.71
N ILE A 219 -14.21 -8.63 -7.82
CA ILE A 219 -13.19 -7.73 -7.29
C ILE A 219 -13.58 -7.44 -5.84
N ALA A 220 -12.76 -7.92 -4.90
CA ALA A 220 -12.88 -7.62 -3.48
C ALA A 220 -12.77 -6.11 -3.23
N LYS A 221 -13.83 -5.51 -2.69
CA LYS A 221 -13.89 -4.12 -2.23
C LYS A 221 -13.67 -4.13 -0.71
N TYR A 222 -12.57 -3.58 -0.22
CA TYR A 222 -12.38 -3.33 1.21
C TYR A 222 -11.94 -1.89 1.42
N VAL A 223 -12.80 -1.12 2.08
CA VAL A 223 -12.50 0.18 2.67
C VAL A 223 -12.49 -0.09 4.17
N TRP A 224 -11.34 0.04 4.83
CA TRP A 224 -11.25 -0.01 6.29
C TRP A 224 -10.47 1.19 6.80
N GLY A 225 -11.09 1.90 7.75
CA GLY A 225 -10.46 2.97 8.50
C GLY A 225 -9.41 2.38 9.44
N ILE A 226 -8.27 3.05 9.48
CA ILE A 226 -7.19 2.75 10.42
C ILE A 226 -7.71 3.14 11.81
N LYS A 227 -7.92 2.16 12.69
CA LYS A 227 -7.95 2.46 14.12
C LYS A 227 -6.50 2.58 14.56
N ASN A 228 -6.05 3.79 14.89
CA ASN A 228 -4.78 3.99 15.57
C ASN A 228 -4.79 3.13 16.85
N VAL A 229 -3.97 2.09 16.89
CA VAL A 229 -3.66 1.41 18.14
C VAL A 229 -2.43 2.10 18.70
N ILE A 230 -2.69 3.03 19.63
CA ILE A 230 -1.68 3.63 20.50
C ILE A 230 -1.20 2.57 21.49
#